data_AF-A0A2P5MXQ2-F1
#
_entry.id   AF-A0A2P5MXQ2-F1
#
_cell.length_a   1.000
_cell.length_b   1.000
_cell.length_c   1.000
_cell.angle_alpha   90.00
_cell.angle_beta   90.00
_cell.angle_gamma   90.00
#
_symmetry.space_group_name_H-M   'P 1'
#
loop_
_entity.id
_entity.type
_entity.pdbx_description
1 polymer ?
#
loop_
_entity_poly.entity_id
_entity_poly.type
_entity_poly.pdbx_seq_one_letter_code
_entity_poly.pdbx_strand_id
1 'polypeptide(L)'
;MKPDTRPAAPRNLQLDFFRGLALMIIFINHMPFNPWFDYTPSRLGPSDAAETFVFLSGFAAAIAFGRSFKQAGLSLGSVRVLFRCSQIYLAHLMLFLLMSTLLVIVTSWDENSAQWQLDNLRYFFDHTQAALLALVSLRYVPNFIDILPMYLVIMLWLPMVWGLSRIHTLLALGFSVSLYLAAWYLGWELPADPTSTRPWYFNPFCWQLVFFTGFAFGSGWLPIPAFSRSLGSVCLAYVVFCYPLENPFGYNQLPWFASFREHYEPLLNKSHLGILRYLHFLAMAYLVGGMMRKHAHHLQNRWLKPVIAMGQQSLPIFILGTCLSFLGGVILNGSNAGLVDSAWVNIAGLGLMLLTAQLLNWLDEKPWKKIIQHSVHQANADWPKQAMLAFSLLCLSIIPLLFLQTQSDPLTMAATAIPEPDLAITGLEDLTADTATQNTEAVAFQPDEQQLDLPDTL
;
A
#
# COMPACT_ATOMS: atom_id res chain seq x y z
N MET A 1 35.49 -16.76 8.99
CA MET A 1 34.34 -16.11 9.67
C MET A 1 33.78 -17.10 10.67
N LYS A 2 33.90 -16.84 11.99
CA LYS A 2 33.19 -17.66 12.99
C LYS A 2 31.68 -17.45 12.78
N PRO A 3 30.85 -18.50 12.77
CA PRO A 3 29.40 -18.33 12.77
C PRO A 3 29.02 -17.51 14.00
N ASP A 4 28.19 -16.49 13.83
CA ASP A 4 27.66 -15.71 14.94
C ASP A 4 26.77 -16.64 15.77
N THR A 5 27.30 -17.15 16.87
CA THR A 5 26.62 -18.09 17.79
C THR A 5 25.69 -17.37 18.78
N ARG A 6 25.50 -16.05 18.63
CA ARG A 6 24.55 -15.33 19.47
C ARG A 6 23.12 -15.73 19.10
N PRO A 7 22.28 -16.14 20.06
CA PRO A 7 20.88 -16.44 19.78
C PRO A 7 20.23 -15.21 19.15
N ALA A 8 19.56 -15.40 18.01
CA ALA A 8 18.80 -14.33 17.36
C ALA A 8 17.83 -13.74 18.40
N ALA A 9 17.84 -12.42 18.54
CA ALA A 9 16.93 -11.75 19.46
C ALA A 9 15.48 -12.21 19.16
N PRO A 10 14.68 -12.52 20.19
CA PRO A 10 13.35 -13.04 19.99
C PRO A 10 12.51 -12.07 19.17
N ARG A 11 11.86 -12.60 18.14
CA ARG A 11 11.04 -11.84 17.18
C ARG A 11 9.86 -11.20 17.90
N ASN A 12 9.54 -9.94 17.56
CA ASN A 12 8.43 -9.23 18.18
C ASN A 12 7.09 -9.67 17.57
N LEU A 13 6.45 -10.65 18.21
CA LEU A 13 5.18 -11.23 17.76
C LEU A 13 4.02 -10.21 17.72
N GLN A 14 4.03 -9.21 18.61
CA GLN A 14 3.00 -8.17 18.63
C GLN A 14 3.09 -7.31 17.37
N LEU A 15 4.32 -6.95 16.98
CA LEU A 15 4.56 -6.20 15.75
C LEU A 15 4.12 -6.98 14.52
N ASP A 16 4.46 -8.26 14.43
CA ASP A 16 4.03 -9.10 13.31
C ASP A 16 2.50 -9.28 13.30
N PHE A 17 1.86 -9.49 14.46
CA PHE A 17 0.41 -9.62 14.57
C PHE A 17 -0.33 -8.39 14.01
N PHE A 18 0.03 -7.18 14.48
CA PHE A 18 -0.65 -5.96 14.02
C PHE A 18 -0.35 -5.64 12.56
N ARG A 19 0.83 -5.99 12.04
CA ARG A 19 1.11 -5.90 10.60
C ARG A 19 0.24 -6.84 9.80
N GLY A 20 0.08 -8.09 10.26
CA GLY A 20 -0.80 -9.06 9.63
C GLY A 20 -2.25 -8.59 9.61
N LEU A 21 -2.75 -8.09 10.74
CA LEU A 21 -4.09 -7.53 10.85
C LEU A 21 -4.29 -6.33 9.90
N ALA A 22 -3.32 -5.41 9.84
CA ALA A 22 -3.36 -4.29 8.92
C ALA A 22 -3.43 -4.74 7.46
N LEU A 23 -2.66 -5.77 7.06
CA LEU A 23 -2.69 -6.31 5.70
C LEU A 23 -4.04 -6.94 5.35
N MET A 24 -4.67 -7.65 6.29
CA MET A 24 -6.01 -8.21 6.09
C MET A 24 -7.06 -7.10 5.87
N ILE A 25 -6.99 -6.04 6.68
CA ILE A 25 -7.89 -4.89 6.56
C ILE A 25 -7.64 -4.14 5.25
N ILE A 26 -6.37 -3.92 4.87
CA ILE A 26 -6.01 -3.28 3.60
C ILE A 26 -6.60 -4.07 2.43
N PHE A 27 -6.48 -5.40 2.44
CA PHE A 27 -7.08 -6.27 1.43
C PHE A 27 -8.60 -6.09 1.30
N ILE A 28 -9.33 -6.10 2.43
CA ILE A 28 -10.78 -5.88 2.42
C ILE A 28 -11.11 -4.47 1.88
N ASN A 29 -10.37 -3.45 2.34
CA ASN A 29 -10.67 -2.05 2.05
C ASN A 29 -10.28 -1.61 0.65
N HIS A 30 -9.37 -2.34 0.01
CA HIS A 30 -8.97 -2.10 -1.38
C HIS A 30 -9.74 -2.98 -2.36
N MET A 31 -10.74 -3.73 -1.91
CA MET A 31 -11.61 -4.51 -2.80
C MET A 31 -12.87 -3.68 -3.11
N PRO A 32 -13.01 -3.11 -4.31
CA PRO A 32 -14.23 -2.40 -4.70
C PRO A 32 -15.47 -3.27 -4.53
N PHE A 33 -16.61 -2.63 -4.28
CA PHE A 33 -17.92 -3.28 -4.12
C PHE A 33 -18.00 -4.28 -2.95
N ASN A 34 -17.00 -4.32 -2.07
CA ASN A 34 -17.00 -5.20 -0.91
C ASN A 34 -17.72 -4.55 0.29
N PRO A 35 -18.90 -5.05 0.70
CA PRO A 35 -19.67 -4.47 1.82
C PRO A 35 -18.98 -4.63 3.17
N TRP A 36 -17.96 -5.51 3.28
CA TRP A 36 -17.19 -5.66 4.51
C TRP A 36 -16.38 -4.41 4.86
N PHE A 37 -16.14 -3.53 3.88
CA PHE A 37 -15.49 -2.23 4.09
C PHE A 37 -16.14 -1.43 5.23
N ASP A 38 -17.48 -1.46 5.32
CA ASP A 38 -18.28 -0.75 6.34
C ASP A 38 -18.07 -1.24 7.77
N TYR A 39 -17.42 -2.39 7.94
CA TYR A 39 -17.13 -3.02 9.24
C TYR A 39 -15.64 -3.02 9.58
N THR A 40 -14.83 -2.30 8.80
CA THR A 40 -13.39 -2.15 9.05
C THR A 40 -13.09 -0.83 9.76
N PRO A 41 -11.89 -0.68 10.36
CA PRO A 41 -11.51 0.58 11.01
C PRO A 41 -11.65 1.84 10.15
N SER A 42 -11.58 1.74 8.81
CA SER A 42 -11.82 2.88 7.89
C SER A 42 -13.21 3.50 8.02
N ARG A 43 -14.16 2.80 8.63
CA ARG A 43 -15.56 3.23 8.83
C ARG A 43 -15.93 3.40 10.30
N LEU A 44 -14.95 3.22 11.20
CA LEU A 44 -15.13 3.41 12.65
C LEU A 44 -14.53 4.74 13.14
N GLY A 45 -13.91 5.51 12.25
CA GLY A 45 -13.30 6.81 12.53
C GLY A 45 -12.31 7.21 11.43
N PRO A 46 -11.61 8.35 11.57
CA PRO A 46 -10.79 8.93 10.50
C PRO A 46 -9.50 8.17 10.22
N SER A 47 -8.88 7.50 11.20
CA SER A 47 -7.68 6.70 10.93
C SER A 47 -8.01 5.26 10.58
N ASP A 48 -7.20 4.61 9.75
CA ASP A 48 -7.39 3.23 9.34
C ASP A 48 -6.12 2.37 9.39
N ALA A 49 -6.10 1.30 8.60
CA ALA A 49 -4.96 0.39 8.53
C ALA A 49 -3.69 1.04 7.97
N ALA A 50 -3.79 2.14 7.21
CA ALA A 50 -2.65 2.86 6.67
C ALA A 50 -1.78 3.46 7.78
N GLU A 51 -2.35 4.20 8.73
CA GLU A 51 -1.59 4.78 9.85
C GLU A 51 -0.96 3.66 10.71
N THR A 52 -1.70 2.58 10.95
CA THR A 52 -1.18 1.41 11.66
C THR A 52 0.02 0.79 10.93
N PHE A 53 -0.09 0.60 9.62
CA PHE A 53 0.97 0.00 8.79
C PHE A 53 2.20 0.92 8.73
N VAL A 54 2.02 2.24 8.57
CA VAL A 54 3.09 3.26 8.55
C VAL A 54 3.80 3.37 9.90
N PHE A 55 3.05 3.44 10.99
CA PHE A 55 3.60 3.50 12.33
C PHE A 55 4.42 2.26 12.67
N LEU A 56 3.87 1.06 12.41
CA LEU A 56 4.58 -0.20 12.67
C LEU A 56 5.81 -0.37 11.79
N SER A 57 5.79 0.17 10.57
CA SER A 57 6.95 0.18 9.69
C SER A 57 8.06 1.08 10.23
N GLY A 58 7.71 2.26 10.76
CA GLY A 58 8.65 3.12 11.48
C GLY A 58 9.24 2.45 12.72
N PHE A 59 8.40 1.80 13.53
CA PHE A 59 8.83 1.04 14.70
C PHE A 59 9.76 -0.13 14.33
N ALA A 60 9.42 -0.89 13.29
CA ALA A 60 10.27 -1.96 12.77
C ALA A 60 11.60 -1.43 12.21
N ALA A 61 11.57 -0.28 11.51
CA ALA A 61 12.75 0.37 10.98
C ALA A 61 13.71 0.81 12.10
N ALA A 62 13.20 1.31 13.22
CA ALA A 62 14.01 1.63 14.40
C ALA A 62 14.77 0.41 14.92
N ILE A 63 14.10 -0.74 15.02
CA ILE A 63 14.74 -1.99 15.48
C ILE A 63 15.75 -2.49 14.45
N ALA A 64 15.38 -2.50 13.17
CA ALA A 64 16.19 -3.07 12.09
C ALA A 64 17.42 -2.22 11.75
N PHE A 65 17.23 -0.93 11.47
CA PHE A 65 18.27 -0.01 11.02
C PHE A 65 18.97 0.70 12.17
N GLY A 66 18.29 0.96 13.30
CA GLY A 66 18.92 1.56 14.47
C GLY A 66 20.11 0.74 14.98
N ARG A 67 20.04 -0.59 14.90
CA ARG A 67 21.19 -1.47 15.19
C ARG A 67 22.32 -1.29 14.17
N SER A 68 22.00 -1.22 12.88
CA SER A 68 23.01 -1.00 11.83
C SER A 68 23.73 0.32 11.99
N PHE A 69 23.01 1.42 12.22
CA PHE A 69 23.63 2.72 12.42
C PHE A 69 24.50 2.76 13.69
N LYS A 70 24.06 2.11 14.79
CA LYS A 70 24.83 2.02 16.04
C LYS A 70 26.10 1.17 15.91
N GLN A 71 26.05 0.07 15.17
CA GLN A 71 27.16 -0.90 15.09
C GLN A 71 28.13 -0.64 13.92
N ALA A 72 27.61 -0.17 12.78
CA ALA A 72 28.37 -0.01 11.55
C ALA A 72 28.51 1.46 11.09
N GLY A 73 27.97 2.41 11.86
CA GLY A 73 28.04 3.84 11.57
C GLY A 73 27.02 4.30 10.53
N LEU A 74 27.03 5.62 10.28
CA LEU A 74 26.06 6.27 9.39
C LEU A 74 26.20 5.78 7.94
N SER A 75 27.42 5.63 7.43
CA SER A 75 27.67 5.25 6.03
C SER A 75 27.09 3.88 5.68
N LEU A 76 27.52 2.82 6.37
CA LEU A 76 27.04 1.46 6.08
C LEU A 76 25.57 1.28 6.47
N GLY A 77 25.11 2.00 7.49
CA GLY A 77 23.68 2.10 7.80
C GLY A 77 22.88 2.68 6.65
N SER A 78 23.34 3.77 6.03
CA SER A 78 22.72 4.38 4.85
C SER A 78 22.69 3.43 3.66
N VAL A 79 23.77 2.69 3.39
CA VAL A 79 23.79 1.68 2.32
C VAL A 79 22.71 0.62 2.54
N ARG A 80 22.53 0.14 3.78
CA ARG A 80 21.48 -0.81 4.11
C ARG A 80 20.08 -0.23 3.91
N VAL A 81 19.88 1.05 4.23
CA VAL A 81 18.62 1.76 3.97
C VAL A 81 18.38 1.89 2.47
N LEU A 82 19.38 2.31 1.68
CA LEU A 82 19.28 2.42 0.22
C LEU A 82 19.00 1.07 -0.45
N PHE A 83 19.60 -0.01 0.04
CA PHE A 83 19.28 -1.35 -0.41
C PHE A 83 17.84 -1.75 -0.10
N ARG A 84 17.28 -1.31 1.04
CA ARG A 84 15.86 -1.50 1.32
C ARG A 84 14.98 -0.63 0.41
N CYS A 85 15.39 0.61 0.15
CA CYS A 85 14.71 1.50 -0.78
C CYS A 85 14.63 0.89 -2.18
N SER A 86 15.72 0.29 -2.69
CA SER A 86 15.70 -0.36 -4.01
C SER A 86 14.73 -1.55 -4.07
N GLN A 87 14.58 -2.31 -2.98
CA GLN A 87 13.58 -3.39 -2.89
C GLN A 87 12.15 -2.84 -2.94
N ILE A 88 11.86 -1.75 -2.23
CA ILE A 88 10.53 -1.11 -2.23
C ILE A 88 10.23 -0.53 -3.61
N TYR A 89 11.21 0.14 -4.22
CA TYR A 89 11.10 0.71 -5.56
C TYR A 89 10.84 -0.37 -6.61
N LEU A 90 11.61 -1.47 -6.60
CA LEU A 90 11.38 -2.59 -7.51
C LEU A 90 10.02 -3.25 -7.25
N ALA A 91 9.60 -3.38 -5.99
CA ALA A 91 8.28 -3.88 -5.64
C ALA A 91 7.15 -2.99 -6.18
N HIS A 92 7.31 -1.67 -6.15
CA HIS A 92 6.35 -0.73 -6.72
C HIS A 92 6.23 -0.92 -8.25
N LEU A 93 7.36 -0.99 -8.96
CA LEU A 93 7.35 -1.24 -10.42
C LEU A 93 6.74 -2.60 -10.78
N MET A 94 7.10 -3.65 -10.03
CA MET A 94 6.55 -4.99 -10.22
C MET A 94 5.06 -5.06 -9.93
N LEU A 95 4.60 -4.39 -8.87
CA LEU A 95 3.18 -4.34 -8.54
C LEU A 95 2.39 -3.59 -9.62
N PHE A 96 2.92 -2.46 -10.13
CA PHE A 96 2.33 -1.76 -11.27
C PHE A 96 2.20 -2.68 -12.48
N LEU A 97 3.28 -3.38 -12.86
CA LEU A 97 3.28 -4.30 -13.99
C LEU A 97 2.28 -5.45 -13.81
N LEU A 98 2.20 -6.02 -12.61
CA LEU A 98 1.26 -7.09 -12.30
C LEU A 98 -0.19 -6.59 -12.38
N MET A 99 -0.46 -5.40 -11.84
CA MET A 99 -1.79 -4.78 -11.88
C MET A 99 -2.22 -4.41 -13.30
N SER A 100 -1.34 -3.82 -14.12
CA SER A 100 -1.65 -3.51 -15.52
C SER A 100 -1.87 -4.78 -16.34
N THR A 101 -1.08 -5.83 -16.09
CA THR A 101 -1.27 -7.14 -16.72
C THR A 101 -2.61 -7.76 -16.33
N LEU A 102 -2.96 -7.76 -15.04
CA LEU A 102 -4.25 -8.27 -14.56
C LEU A 102 -5.43 -7.50 -15.16
N LEU A 103 -5.32 -6.18 -15.25
CA LEU A 103 -6.33 -5.35 -15.90
C LEU A 103 -6.53 -5.77 -17.35
N VAL A 104 -5.45 -5.89 -18.14
CA VAL A 104 -5.52 -6.33 -19.56
C VAL A 104 -6.15 -7.71 -19.70
N ILE A 105 -5.80 -8.66 -18.83
CA ILE A 105 -6.39 -10.02 -18.84
C ILE A 105 -7.89 -9.94 -18.59
N VAL A 106 -8.32 -9.22 -17.55
CA VAL A 106 -9.73 -9.11 -17.18
C VAL A 106 -10.54 -8.40 -18.27
N THR A 107 -10.04 -7.28 -18.81
CA THR A 107 -10.73 -6.56 -19.89
C THR A 107 -10.79 -7.36 -21.20
N SER A 108 -9.87 -8.31 -21.41
CA SER A 108 -9.92 -9.20 -22.58
C SER A 108 -11.05 -10.24 -22.52
N TRP A 109 -11.59 -10.51 -21.33
CA TRP A 109 -12.74 -11.42 -21.15
C TRP A 109 -14.06 -10.67 -21.22
N ASP A 110 -14.11 -9.49 -20.59
CA ASP A 110 -15.26 -8.59 -20.62
C ASP A 110 -14.76 -7.16 -20.40
N GLU A 111 -14.96 -6.29 -21.39
CA GLU A 111 -14.49 -4.91 -21.39
C GLU A 111 -15.04 -4.10 -20.20
N ASN A 112 -16.28 -4.39 -19.77
CA ASN A 112 -16.94 -3.63 -18.70
C ASN A 112 -16.54 -4.07 -17.29
N SER A 113 -15.95 -5.26 -17.14
CA SER A 113 -15.70 -5.89 -15.83
C SER A 113 -14.74 -5.11 -14.94
N ALA A 114 -13.85 -4.29 -15.52
CA ALA A 114 -12.84 -3.50 -14.81
C ALA A 114 -12.74 -2.03 -15.27
N GLN A 115 -13.79 -1.48 -15.90
CA GLN A 115 -13.78 -0.11 -16.44
C GLN A 115 -13.34 0.94 -15.40
N TRP A 116 -13.84 0.81 -14.16
CA TRP A 116 -13.50 1.68 -13.03
C TRP A 116 -11.99 1.79 -12.76
N GLN A 117 -11.23 0.73 -13.05
CA GLN A 117 -9.76 0.74 -12.90
C GLN A 117 -9.04 1.13 -14.18
N LEU A 118 -9.62 0.81 -15.34
CA LEU A 118 -9.09 1.23 -16.63
C LEU A 118 -9.00 2.75 -16.72
N ASP A 119 -10.00 3.46 -16.20
CA ASP A 119 -10.01 4.93 -16.16
C ASP A 119 -8.85 5.49 -15.31
N ASN A 120 -8.51 4.83 -14.20
CA ASN A 120 -7.35 5.20 -13.36
C ASN A 120 -5.99 4.97 -14.05
N LEU A 121 -5.93 4.09 -15.05
CA LEU A 121 -4.70 3.75 -15.78
C LEU A 121 -4.72 4.27 -17.22
N ARG A 122 -5.74 5.04 -17.61
CA ARG A 122 -5.97 5.48 -18.98
C ARG A 122 -4.76 6.19 -19.58
N TYR A 123 -4.17 7.12 -18.83
CA TYR A 123 -2.95 7.83 -19.24
C TYR A 123 -1.79 6.88 -19.62
N PHE A 124 -1.63 5.77 -18.89
CA PHE A 124 -0.57 4.80 -19.20
C PHE A 124 -0.81 4.09 -20.53
N PHE A 125 -2.04 3.72 -20.84
CA PHE A 125 -2.35 3.05 -22.11
C PHE A 125 -2.32 4.02 -23.29
N ASP A 126 -2.83 5.25 -23.11
CA ASP A 126 -2.87 6.26 -24.17
C ASP A 126 -1.47 6.87 -24.47
N HIS A 127 -0.60 6.95 -23.47
CA HIS A 127 0.74 7.58 -23.57
C HIS A 127 1.87 6.70 -23.02
N THR A 128 1.88 5.41 -23.34
CA THR A 128 2.77 4.40 -22.71
C THR A 128 4.25 4.79 -22.63
N GLN A 129 4.83 5.36 -23.68
CA GLN A 129 6.26 5.74 -23.66
C GLN A 129 6.55 6.82 -22.60
N ALA A 130 5.75 7.89 -22.58
CA ALA A 130 5.88 8.96 -21.61
C ALA A 130 5.53 8.47 -20.19
N ALA A 131 4.49 7.65 -20.08
CA ALA A 131 4.05 7.09 -18.81
C ALA A 131 5.08 6.15 -18.18
N LEU A 132 5.82 5.37 -18.98
CA LEU A 132 6.92 4.53 -18.48
C LEU A 132 8.05 5.36 -17.86
N LEU A 133 8.46 6.44 -18.53
CA LEU A 133 9.47 7.37 -17.99
C LEU A 133 8.95 8.07 -16.73
N ALA A 134 7.68 8.48 -16.73
CA ALA A 134 7.04 9.11 -15.58
C ALA A 134 6.90 8.14 -14.40
N LEU A 135 6.59 6.87 -14.63
CA LEU A 135 6.48 5.83 -13.61
C LEU A 135 7.85 5.56 -12.95
N VAL A 136 8.89 5.35 -13.76
CA VAL A 136 10.27 5.13 -13.27
C VAL A 136 10.79 6.35 -12.50
N SER A 137 10.42 7.56 -12.91
CA SER A 137 10.76 8.79 -12.19
C SER A 137 9.81 9.15 -11.05
N LEU A 138 8.80 8.31 -10.76
CA LEU A 138 7.76 8.53 -9.75
C LEU A 138 6.93 9.82 -9.95
N ARG A 139 6.91 10.37 -11.17
CA ARG A 139 6.01 11.45 -11.59
C ARG A 139 4.63 10.95 -11.99
N TYR A 140 4.51 9.66 -12.30
CA TYR A 140 3.25 8.98 -12.52
C TYR A 140 3.09 7.89 -11.44
N VAL A 141 2.17 8.12 -10.51
CA VAL A 141 1.88 7.22 -9.40
C VAL A 141 0.37 6.96 -9.39
N PRO A 142 -0.10 5.89 -10.05
CA PRO A 142 -1.49 5.52 -10.03
C PRO A 142 -2.00 5.30 -8.60
N ASN A 143 -3.29 5.57 -8.42
CA ASN A 143 -4.00 5.14 -7.22
C ASN A 143 -3.86 3.62 -7.04
N PHE A 144 -4.06 3.11 -5.82
CA PHE A 144 -3.98 1.68 -5.44
C PHE A 144 -2.56 1.18 -5.08
N ILE A 145 -1.49 1.86 -5.51
CA ILE A 145 -0.08 1.43 -5.28
C ILE A 145 0.83 2.53 -4.68
N ASP A 146 0.24 3.67 -4.38
CA ASP A 146 0.84 4.96 -4.03
C ASP A 146 1.44 5.02 -2.62
N ILE A 147 1.07 4.09 -1.73
CA ILE A 147 1.70 3.98 -0.42
C ILE A 147 3.19 3.57 -0.50
N LEU A 148 3.58 2.79 -1.52
CA LEU A 148 4.97 2.31 -1.67
C LEU A 148 5.96 3.46 -2.02
N PRO A 149 5.69 4.33 -3.01
CA PRO A 149 6.49 5.52 -3.24
C PRO A 149 6.60 6.43 -2.02
N MET A 150 5.51 6.62 -1.27
CA MET A 150 5.55 7.38 -0.02
C MET A 150 6.57 6.77 0.96
N TYR A 151 6.54 5.45 1.18
CA TYR A 151 7.54 4.77 2.03
C TYR A 151 8.97 4.95 1.55
N LEU A 152 9.19 4.90 0.23
CA LEU A 152 10.50 5.10 -0.37
C LEU A 152 11.07 6.46 0.04
N VAL A 153 10.30 7.54 -0.14
CA VAL A 153 10.71 8.91 0.20
C VAL A 153 11.00 9.04 1.70
N ILE A 154 10.11 8.55 2.56
CA ILE A 154 10.28 8.62 4.02
C ILE A 154 11.55 7.86 4.46
N MET A 155 11.81 6.69 3.87
CA MET A 155 13.01 5.89 4.17
C MET A 155 14.30 6.61 3.72
N LEU A 156 14.27 7.42 2.67
CA LEU A 156 15.44 8.21 2.24
C LEU A 156 15.82 9.29 3.26
N TRP A 157 14.86 9.81 4.03
CA TRP A 157 15.16 10.74 5.14
C TRP A 157 15.71 10.05 6.39
N LEU A 158 15.58 8.73 6.50
CA LEU A 158 15.96 8.00 7.71
C LEU A 158 17.42 8.22 8.14
N PRO A 159 18.44 8.16 7.25
CA PRO A 159 19.82 8.43 7.66
C PRO A 159 20.02 9.85 8.18
N MET A 160 19.36 10.83 7.58
CA MET A 160 19.41 12.23 8.01
C MET A 160 18.81 12.39 9.41
N VAL A 161 17.59 11.89 9.61
CA VAL A 161 16.89 11.97 10.91
C VAL A 161 17.65 11.21 12.00
N TRP A 162 18.22 10.06 11.67
CA TRP A 162 19.09 9.34 12.59
C TRP A 162 20.35 10.14 12.91
N GLY A 163 20.98 10.77 11.93
CA GLY A 163 22.13 11.66 12.12
C GLY A 163 21.82 12.81 13.08
N LEU A 164 20.68 13.48 12.90
CA LEU A 164 20.20 14.53 13.81
C LEU A 164 20.03 14.01 15.25
N SER A 165 19.54 12.78 15.41
CA SER A 165 19.37 12.16 16.74
C SER A 165 20.68 11.91 17.48
N ARG A 166 21.82 11.91 16.77
CA ARG A 166 23.16 11.79 17.38
C ARG A 166 23.64 13.09 18.00
N ILE A 167 23.11 14.22 17.55
CA ILE A 167 23.34 15.52 18.17
C ILE A 167 22.36 15.69 19.33
N HIS A 168 21.05 15.59 19.04
CA HIS A 168 20.01 15.67 20.05
C HIS A 168 18.72 15.02 19.55
N THR A 169 18.03 14.23 20.37
CA THR A 169 16.77 13.56 19.97
C THR A 169 15.68 14.55 19.58
N LEU A 170 15.61 15.71 20.25
CA LEU A 170 14.67 16.78 19.89
C LEU A 170 14.93 17.36 18.49
N LEU A 171 16.15 17.31 17.94
CA LEU A 171 16.39 17.77 16.57
C LEU A 171 15.77 16.81 15.55
N ALA A 172 15.84 15.50 15.82
CA ALA A 172 15.20 14.49 14.97
C ALA A 172 13.67 14.60 15.03
N LEU A 173 13.10 14.78 16.22
CA LEU A 173 11.66 15.00 16.40
C LEU A 173 11.21 16.34 15.80
N GLY A 174 12.00 17.40 16.04
CA GLY A 174 11.76 18.74 15.51
C GLY A 174 11.80 18.76 13.99
N PHE A 175 12.70 18.02 13.34
CA PHE A 175 12.70 17.87 11.89
C PHE A 175 11.36 17.32 11.37
N SER A 176 10.86 16.24 11.98
CA SER A 176 9.61 15.62 11.57
C SER A 176 8.41 16.56 11.77
N VAL A 177 8.33 17.23 12.91
CA VAL A 177 7.24 18.19 13.19
C VAL A 177 7.34 19.41 12.26
N SER A 178 8.52 19.99 12.09
CA SER A 178 8.71 21.15 11.21
C SER A 178 8.43 20.82 9.75
N LEU A 179 8.78 19.63 9.28
CA LEU A 179 8.49 19.18 7.92
C LEU A 179 6.99 19.03 7.69
N TYR A 180 6.26 18.47 8.66
CA TYR A 180 4.80 18.37 8.61
C TYR A 180 4.13 19.75 8.57
N LEU A 181 4.54 20.66 9.46
CA LEU A 181 3.98 22.02 9.52
C LEU A 181 4.34 22.84 8.28
N ALA A 182 5.56 22.70 7.75
CA ALA A 182 5.98 23.35 6.52
C ALA A 182 5.18 22.85 5.32
N ALA A 183 4.92 21.55 5.22
CA ALA A 183 4.09 21.00 4.15
C ALA A 183 2.68 21.57 4.17
N TRP A 184 2.07 21.68 5.34
CA TRP A 184 0.76 22.30 5.54
C TRP A 184 0.73 23.79 5.20
N TYR A 185 1.74 24.54 5.66
CA TYR A 185 1.78 26.00 5.47
C TYR A 185 2.17 26.41 4.04
N LEU A 186 3.08 25.67 3.42
CA LEU A 186 3.62 25.98 2.09
C LEU A 186 2.95 25.20 0.96
N GLY A 187 2.04 24.26 1.27
CA GLY A 187 1.37 23.42 0.27
C GLY A 187 2.33 22.52 -0.50
N TRP A 188 3.29 21.88 0.19
CA TRP A 188 4.27 21.03 -0.48
C TRP A 188 3.68 19.73 -0.96
N GLU A 189 3.62 19.57 -2.29
CA GLU A 189 3.10 18.38 -2.96
C GLU A 189 4.12 17.80 -3.94
N LEU A 190 3.96 16.49 -4.22
CA LEU A 190 4.63 15.83 -5.34
C LEU A 190 3.59 15.52 -6.43
N PRO A 191 3.90 15.75 -7.72
CA PRO A 191 2.98 15.41 -8.79
C PRO A 191 2.87 13.89 -8.95
N ALA A 192 1.65 13.37 -9.01
CA ALA A 192 1.34 11.95 -9.23
C ALA A 192 0.88 11.64 -10.66
N ASP A 193 0.71 12.67 -11.47
CA ASP A 193 0.22 12.58 -12.83
C ASP A 193 0.96 13.61 -13.70
N PRO A 194 1.50 13.22 -14.87
CA PRO A 194 2.15 14.15 -15.79
C PRO A 194 1.19 15.09 -16.53
N THR A 195 -0.09 14.74 -16.67
CA THR A 195 -1.07 15.54 -17.44
C THR A 195 -1.98 16.38 -16.56
N SER A 196 -2.23 15.93 -15.33
CA SER A 196 -2.97 16.67 -14.33
C SER A 196 -2.04 17.21 -13.23
N THR A 197 -2.46 18.27 -12.53
CA THR A 197 -1.77 18.75 -11.32
C THR A 197 -2.05 17.88 -10.10
N ARG A 198 -2.53 16.64 -10.29
CA ARG A 198 -2.94 15.74 -9.20
C ARG A 198 -1.74 15.43 -8.30
N PRO A 199 -1.84 15.73 -6.99
CA PRO A 199 -0.77 15.41 -6.06
C PRO A 199 -0.74 13.92 -5.70
N TRP A 200 0.36 13.48 -5.08
CA TRP A 200 0.45 12.17 -4.46
C TRP A 200 -0.65 12.02 -3.42
N TYR A 201 -1.43 10.95 -3.52
CA TYR A 201 -2.51 10.73 -2.57
C TYR A 201 -2.01 10.48 -1.16
N PHE A 202 -0.84 9.86 -0.95
CA PHE A 202 -0.13 9.91 0.33
C PHE A 202 1.02 10.92 0.28
N ASN A 203 0.80 12.14 0.79
CA ASN A 203 1.84 13.16 0.82
C ASN A 203 2.98 12.75 1.79
N PRO A 204 4.20 12.48 1.29
CA PRO A 204 5.28 11.97 2.12
C PRO A 204 5.78 12.99 3.16
N PHE A 205 5.68 14.30 2.88
CA PHE A 205 6.05 15.36 3.81
C PHE A 205 5.14 15.38 5.05
N CYS A 206 3.90 14.94 4.88
CA CYS A 206 2.93 14.81 5.97
C CYS A 206 3.04 13.44 6.67
N TRP A 207 2.95 12.35 5.90
CA TRP A 207 2.89 10.98 6.42
C TRP A 207 4.16 10.49 7.12
N GLN A 208 5.31 11.12 6.84
CA GLN A 208 6.53 10.89 7.62
C GLN A 208 6.33 11.11 9.12
N LEU A 209 5.38 11.95 9.55
CA LEU A 209 5.07 12.16 10.95
C LEU A 209 4.66 10.84 11.64
N VAL A 210 3.76 10.06 11.04
CA VAL A 210 3.33 8.76 11.59
C VAL A 210 4.50 7.79 11.65
N PHE A 211 5.31 7.73 10.58
CA PHE A 211 6.47 6.85 10.50
C PHE A 211 7.49 7.17 11.58
N PHE A 212 7.90 8.44 11.70
CA PHE A 212 8.90 8.85 12.69
C PHE A 212 8.36 8.84 14.12
N THR A 213 7.05 8.94 14.33
CA THR A 213 6.43 8.65 15.63
C THR A 213 6.67 7.19 16.02
N GLY A 214 6.38 6.25 15.12
CA GLY A 214 6.67 4.82 15.34
C GLY A 214 8.17 4.57 15.54
N PHE A 215 9.00 5.23 14.75
CA PHE A 215 10.46 5.15 14.86
C PHE A 215 10.97 5.67 16.21
N ALA A 216 10.43 6.78 16.70
CA ALA A 216 10.81 7.39 17.97
C ALA A 216 10.48 6.47 19.15
N PHE A 217 9.31 5.82 19.17
CA PHE A 217 8.98 4.81 20.17
C PHE A 217 9.88 3.57 20.04
N GLY A 218 10.08 3.06 18.82
CA GLY A 218 10.92 1.88 18.58
C GLY A 218 12.40 2.10 18.91
N SER A 219 12.89 3.33 18.80
CA SER A 219 14.25 3.74 19.15
C SER A 219 14.44 4.10 20.62
N GLY A 220 13.35 4.25 21.38
CA GLY A 220 13.36 4.73 22.76
C GLY A 220 13.62 6.23 22.90
N TRP A 221 13.39 7.03 21.84
CA TRP A 221 13.48 8.49 21.90
C TRP A 221 12.29 9.10 22.64
N LEU A 222 11.11 8.48 22.48
CA LEU A 222 9.90 8.81 23.22
C LEU A 222 9.58 7.65 24.17
N PRO A 223 9.24 7.93 25.44
CA PRO A 223 8.81 6.89 26.37
C PRO A 223 7.42 6.39 25.95
N ILE A 224 7.22 5.07 25.96
CA ILE A 224 5.89 4.49 25.76
C ILE A 224 5.05 4.82 26.99
N PRO A 225 3.94 5.58 26.86
CA PRO A 225 3.16 6.00 28.01
C PRO A 225 2.53 4.80 28.72
N ALA A 226 2.57 4.80 30.05
CA ALA A 226 1.85 3.79 30.82
C ALA A 226 0.33 3.98 30.67
N PHE A 227 -0.42 2.87 30.69
CA PHE A 227 -1.87 2.95 30.64
C PHE A 227 -2.42 3.56 31.94
N SER A 228 -3.13 4.68 31.84
CA SER A 228 -3.86 5.33 32.92
C SER A 228 -5.35 5.37 32.58
N ARG A 229 -6.21 5.23 33.59
CA ARG A 229 -7.67 5.24 33.36
C ARG A 229 -8.17 6.60 32.88
N SER A 230 -7.55 7.70 33.32
CA SER A 230 -7.92 9.06 32.89
C SER A 230 -7.62 9.27 31.41
N LEU A 231 -6.37 9.04 30.98
CA LEU A 231 -6.00 9.18 29.57
C LEU A 231 -6.75 8.17 28.70
N GLY A 232 -6.93 6.94 29.18
CA GLY A 232 -7.75 5.93 28.50
C GLY A 232 -9.20 6.38 28.28
N SER A 233 -9.80 7.07 29.26
CA SER A 233 -11.16 7.60 29.13
C SER A 233 -11.22 8.77 28.14
N VAL A 234 -10.21 9.66 28.12
CA VAL A 234 -10.11 10.75 27.13
C VAL A 234 -9.94 10.18 25.71
N CYS A 235 -9.04 9.22 25.52
CA CYS A 235 -8.86 8.54 24.23
C CYS A 235 -10.13 7.83 23.79
N LEU A 236 -10.82 7.13 24.70
CA LEU A 236 -12.07 6.45 24.38
C LEU A 236 -13.17 7.44 24.00
N ALA A 237 -13.34 8.53 24.76
CA ALA A 237 -14.31 9.58 24.45
C ALA A 237 -14.03 10.19 23.06
N TYR A 238 -12.76 10.44 22.73
CA TYR A 238 -12.38 10.96 21.42
C TYR A 238 -12.64 9.97 20.29
N VAL A 239 -12.30 8.70 20.45
CA VAL A 239 -12.58 7.65 19.45
C VAL A 239 -14.10 7.49 19.23
N VAL A 240 -14.89 7.47 20.31
CA VAL A 240 -16.36 7.40 20.22
C VAL A 240 -16.94 8.65 19.55
N PHE A 241 -16.39 9.84 19.84
CA PHE A 241 -16.78 11.07 19.16
C PHE A 241 -16.47 11.03 17.67
N CYS A 242 -15.33 10.46 17.27
CA CYS A 242 -14.95 10.37 15.86
C CYS A 242 -15.75 9.35 15.06
N TYR A 243 -16.43 8.39 15.72
CA TYR A 243 -17.16 7.32 15.04
C TYR A 243 -18.14 7.82 13.97
N PRO A 244 -19.04 8.79 14.24
CA PRO A 244 -20.00 9.26 13.25
C PRO A 244 -19.39 10.11 12.13
N LEU A 245 -18.13 10.52 12.23
CA LEU A 245 -17.51 11.40 11.23
C LEU A 245 -17.22 10.70 9.90
N GLU A 246 -17.14 9.37 9.88
CA GLU A 246 -16.64 8.61 8.72
C GLU A 246 -17.53 7.43 8.32
N ASN A 247 -18.75 7.35 8.88
CA ASN A 247 -19.71 6.31 8.56
C ASN A 247 -21.03 6.88 7.99
N PRO A 248 -21.77 6.09 7.18
CA PRO A 248 -23.01 6.57 6.54
C PRO A 248 -24.09 7.00 7.54
N PHE A 249 -24.17 6.36 8.71
CA PHE A 249 -25.14 6.73 9.73
C PHE A 249 -24.89 8.15 10.23
N GLY A 250 -23.64 8.51 10.53
CA GLY A 250 -23.31 9.84 11.01
C GLY A 250 -23.49 10.92 9.95
N TYR A 251 -23.09 10.65 8.70
CA TYR A 251 -23.29 11.62 7.63
C TYR A 251 -24.77 11.84 7.26
N ASN A 252 -25.56 10.76 7.20
CA ASN A 252 -26.95 10.84 6.74
C ASN A 252 -27.95 11.18 7.87
N GLN A 253 -27.69 10.73 9.10
CA GLN A 253 -28.66 10.84 10.20
C GLN A 253 -28.29 11.88 11.25
N LEU A 254 -27.05 12.41 11.23
CA LEU A 254 -26.58 13.38 12.22
C LEU A 254 -26.04 14.65 11.53
N PRO A 255 -26.91 15.61 11.15
CA PRO A 255 -26.52 16.79 10.37
C PRO A 255 -25.37 17.60 10.97
N TRP A 256 -25.30 17.67 12.30
CA TRP A 256 -24.20 18.36 12.99
C TRP A 256 -22.85 17.68 12.73
N PHE A 257 -22.78 16.35 12.72
CA PHE A 257 -21.53 15.63 12.46
C PHE A 257 -21.11 15.73 10.99
N ALA A 258 -22.07 15.70 10.06
CA ALA A 258 -21.79 15.96 8.65
C ALA A 258 -21.19 17.35 8.44
N SER A 259 -21.83 18.40 8.98
CA SER A 259 -21.33 19.77 8.92
C SER A 259 -19.97 19.94 9.62
N PHE A 260 -19.77 19.30 10.77
CA PHE A 260 -18.48 19.29 11.46
C PHE A 260 -17.39 18.67 10.59
N ARG A 261 -17.65 17.50 9.99
CA ARG A 261 -16.68 16.81 9.12
C ARG A 261 -16.34 17.64 7.89
N GLU A 262 -17.31 18.32 7.28
CA GLU A 262 -17.07 19.21 6.14
C GLU A 262 -16.23 20.43 6.55
N HIS A 263 -16.62 21.11 7.64
CA HIS A 263 -15.93 22.30 8.12
C HIS A 263 -14.47 22.02 8.53
N TYR A 264 -14.21 20.84 9.09
CA TYR A 264 -12.87 20.41 9.52
C TYR A 264 -12.23 19.39 8.58
N GLU A 265 -12.67 19.32 7.31
CA GLU A 265 -12.13 18.41 6.28
C GLU A 265 -10.60 18.41 6.27
N PRO A 266 -9.90 19.56 6.26
CA PRO A 266 -8.44 19.53 6.16
C PRO A 266 -7.80 18.83 7.37
N LEU A 267 -8.34 19.04 8.57
CA LEU A 267 -7.84 18.41 9.80
C LEU A 267 -8.19 16.92 9.88
N LEU A 268 -9.10 16.45 9.04
CA LEU A 268 -9.56 15.08 8.89
C LEU A 268 -9.21 14.52 7.51
N ASN A 269 -8.32 15.15 6.74
CA ASN A 269 -7.96 14.74 5.39
C ASN A 269 -6.93 13.60 5.42
N LYS A 270 -7.04 12.64 4.49
CA LYS A 270 -6.16 11.45 4.49
C LYS A 270 -4.84 11.76 3.82
N SER A 271 -4.89 12.47 2.71
CA SER A 271 -3.71 12.73 1.90
C SER A 271 -2.65 13.54 2.62
N HIS A 272 -3.08 14.59 3.33
CA HIS A 272 -2.19 15.49 4.08
C HIS A 272 -2.04 15.10 5.55
N LEU A 273 -2.52 13.91 5.95
CA LEU A 273 -2.54 13.43 7.33
C LEU A 273 -3.05 14.52 8.28
N GLY A 274 -4.35 14.82 8.20
CA GLY A 274 -4.97 15.81 9.07
C GLY A 274 -4.70 15.54 10.55
N ILE A 275 -4.46 16.59 11.34
CA ILE A 275 -4.03 16.45 12.72
C ILE A 275 -5.06 15.71 13.60
N LEU A 276 -6.37 15.88 13.34
CA LEU A 276 -7.42 15.16 14.07
C LEU A 276 -7.41 13.67 13.72
N ARG A 277 -7.16 13.31 12.46
CA ARG A 277 -6.91 11.92 12.03
C ARG A 277 -5.70 11.33 12.74
N TYR A 278 -4.58 12.06 12.80
CA TYR A 278 -3.37 11.61 13.47
C TYR A 278 -3.59 11.40 14.99
N LEU A 279 -4.26 12.33 15.66
CA LEU A 279 -4.63 12.17 17.06
C LEU A 279 -5.57 10.98 17.28
N HIS A 280 -6.47 10.70 16.32
CA HIS A 280 -7.40 9.57 16.42
C HIS A 280 -6.62 8.26 16.34
N PHE A 281 -5.66 8.18 15.42
CA PHE A 281 -4.74 7.05 15.35
C PHE A 281 -3.97 6.86 16.67
N LEU A 282 -3.41 7.93 17.25
CA LEU A 282 -2.68 7.84 18.52
C LEU A 282 -3.58 7.38 19.68
N ALA A 283 -4.82 7.88 19.75
CA ALA A 283 -5.80 7.45 20.75
C ALA A 283 -6.12 5.96 20.61
N MET A 284 -6.36 5.48 19.38
CA MET A 284 -6.56 4.06 19.09
C MET A 284 -5.34 3.22 19.47
N ALA A 285 -4.14 3.65 19.08
CA ALA A 285 -2.89 2.96 19.42
C ALA A 285 -2.66 2.88 20.93
N TYR A 286 -3.02 3.93 21.68
CA TYR A 286 -2.92 3.95 23.14
C TYR A 286 -3.90 2.96 23.80
N LEU A 287 -5.16 2.94 23.36
CA LEU A 287 -6.19 2.03 23.86
C LEU A 287 -5.82 0.56 23.58
N VAL A 288 -5.53 0.25 22.32
CA VAL A 288 -5.18 -1.10 21.88
C VAL A 288 -3.87 -1.55 22.50
N GLY A 289 -2.86 -0.69 22.57
CA GLY A 289 -1.59 -0.95 23.24
C GLY A 289 -1.76 -1.26 24.72
N GLY A 290 -2.59 -0.49 25.42
CA GLY A 290 -2.95 -0.73 26.82
C GLY A 290 -3.64 -2.07 27.06
N MET A 291 -4.57 -2.45 26.17
CA MET A 291 -5.25 -3.75 26.21
C MET A 291 -4.28 -4.90 25.95
N MET A 292 -3.44 -4.79 24.92
CA MET A 292 -2.48 -5.83 24.53
C MET A 292 -1.39 -6.05 25.57
N ARG A 293 -0.95 -5.01 26.29
CA ARG A 293 0.05 -5.16 27.36
C ARG A 293 -0.40 -6.12 28.45
N LYS A 294 -1.71 -6.18 28.74
CA LYS A 294 -2.30 -7.13 29.70
C LYS A 294 -2.50 -8.53 29.12
N HIS A 295 -2.69 -8.61 27.81
CA HIS A 295 -3.14 -9.80 27.09
C HIS A 295 -2.08 -10.37 26.14
N ALA A 296 -0.80 -10.00 26.31
CA ALA A 296 0.28 -10.38 25.39
C ALA A 296 0.45 -11.91 25.27
N HIS A 297 0.11 -12.67 26.32
CA HIS A 297 0.14 -14.12 26.31
C HIS A 297 -0.81 -14.75 25.27
N HIS A 298 -1.90 -14.06 24.89
CA HIS A 298 -2.81 -14.54 23.85
C HIS A 298 -2.15 -14.60 22.47
N LEU A 299 -1.07 -13.85 22.21
CA LEU A 299 -0.32 -13.91 20.95
C LEU A 299 0.37 -15.27 20.74
N GLN A 300 0.50 -16.08 21.79
CA GLN A 300 1.01 -17.45 21.69
C GLN A 300 -0.06 -18.45 21.24
N ASN A 301 -1.33 -18.03 21.17
CA ASN A 301 -2.43 -18.88 20.76
C ASN A 301 -2.29 -19.31 19.29
N ARG A 302 -2.54 -20.60 19.02
CA ARG A 302 -2.48 -21.18 17.66
C ARG A 302 -3.37 -20.45 16.65
N TRP A 303 -4.48 -19.89 17.10
CA TRP A 303 -5.44 -19.17 16.25
C TRP A 303 -4.93 -17.82 15.74
N LEU A 304 -3.95 -17.20 16.42
CA LEU A 304 -3.35 -15.93 15.98
C LEU A 304 -2.09 -16.13 15.13
N LYS A 305 -1.53 -17.35 15.11
CA LYS A 305 -0.37 -17.69 14.28
C LYS A 305 -0.57 -17.40 12.78
N PRO A 306 -1.75 -17.65 12.18
CA PRO A 306 -2.00 -17.27 10.79
C PRO A 306 -1.84 -15.77 10.52
N VAL A 307 -2.40 -14.93 11.39
CA VAL A 307 -2.31 -13.46 11.28
C VAL A 307 -0.85 -13.02 11.44
N ILE A 308 -0.16 -13.55 12.45
CA ILE A 308 1.26 -13.31 12.65
C ILE A 308 2.06 -13.68 11.40
N ALA A 309 1.85 -14.88 10.83
CA ALA A 309 2.57 -15.36 9.66
C ALA A 309 2.45 -14.42 8.46
N MET A 310 1.27 -13.83 8.21
CA MET A 310 1.09 -12.81 7.17
C MET A 310 1.90 -11.55 7.45
N GLY A 311 1.88 -11.05 8.70
CA GLY A 311 2.66 -9.87 9.07
C GLY A 311 4.17 -10.08 8.99
N GLN A 312 4.63 -11.33 9.12
CA GLN A 312 6.04 -11.67 8.97
C GLN A 312 6.57 -11.43 7.55
N GLN A 313 5.70 -11.55 6.55
CA GLN A 313 5.99 -11.43 5.11
C GLN A 313 5.28 -10.23 4.49
N SER A 314 5.23 -9.11 5.23
CA SER A 314 4.37 -7.98 4.88
C SER A 314 4.48 -7.43 3.46
N LEU A 315 5.68 -7.33 2.87
CA LEU A 315 5.83 -6.75 1.52
C LEU A 315 5.28 -7.69 0.43
N PRO A 316 5.68 -8.99 0.35
CA PRO A 316 5.05 -9.94 -0.56
C PRO A 316 3.53 -10.06 -0.37
N ILE A 317 3.06 -10.09 0.89
CA ILE A 317 1.63 -10.21 1.20
C ILE A 317 0.85 -8.94 0.85
N PHE A 318 1.47 -7.77 0.97
CA PHE A 318 0.88 -6.53 0.46
C PHE A 318 0.70 -6.60 -1.06
N ILE A 319 1.74 -6.95 -1.82
CA ILE A 319 1.69 -7.06 -3.29
C ILE A 319 0.59 -8.03 -3.72
N LEU A 320 0.59 -9.24 -3.14
CA LEU A 320 -0.43 -10.25 -3.44
C LEU A 320 -1.83 -9.77 -3.04
N GLY A 321 -1.98 -9.21 -1.84
CA GLY A 321 -3.24 -8.70 -1.31
C GLY A 321 -3.83 -7.62 -2.23
N THR A 322 -3.03 -6.67 -2.69
CA THR A 322 -3.46 -5.64 -3.65
C THR A 322 -4.01 -6.27 -4.93
N CYS A 323 -3.29 -7.22 -5.53
CA CYS A 323 -3.76 -7.91 -6.74
C CYS A 323 -5.03 -8.74 -6.51
N LEU A 324 -5.13 -9.44 -5.39
CA LEU A 324 -6.32 -10.20 -5.03
C LEU A 324 -7.52 -9.28 -4.71
N SER A 325 -7.28 -8.08 -4.18
CA SER A 325 -8.33 -7.09 -3.90
C SER A 325 -8.93 -6.57 -5.21
N PHE A 326 -8.07 -6.30 -6.20
CA PHE A 326 -8.52 -5.95 -7.55
C PHE A 326 -9.37 -7.06 -8.16
N LEU A 327 -8.89 -8.30 -8.16
CA LEU A 327 -9.63 -9.43 -8.72
C LEU A 327 -10.93 -9.70 -7.96
N GLY A 328 -10.92 -9.54 -6.63
CA GLY A 328 -12.13 -9.61 -5.81
C GLY A 328 -13.14 -8.53 -6.19
N GLY A 329 -12.69 -7.31 -6.46
CA GLY A 329 -13.54 -6.23 -6.95
C GLY A 329 -14.16 -6.53 -8.31
N VAL A 330 -13.41 -7.13 -9.23
CA VAL A 330 -13.92 -7.60 -10.52
C VAL A 330 -15.00 -8.67 -10.32
N ILE A 331 -14.77 -9.64 -9.43
CA ILE A 331 -15.74 -10.70 -9.11
C ILE A 331 -17.03 -10.12 -8.50
N LEU A 332 -16.92 -9.10 -7.65
CA LEU A 332 -18.06 -8.47 -6.99
C LEU A 332 -18.74 -7.39 -7.86
N ASN A 333 -18.13 -6.98 -8.97
CA ASN A 333 -18.70 -5.96 -9.84
C ASN A 333 -20.07 -6.41 -10.38
N GLY A 334 -21.06 -5.51 -10.33
CA GLY A 334 -22.44 -5.78 -10.77
C GLY A 334 -23.24 -6.77 -9.90
N SER A 335 -22.67 -7.34 -8.84
CA SER A 335 -23.29 -8.44 -8.09
C SER A 335 -24.29 -8.01 -7.00
N ASN A 336 -24.42 -6.72 -6.67
CA ASN A 336 -25.14 -6.24 -5.47
C ASN A 336 -24.86 -7.09 -4.22
N ALA A 337 -23.64 -7.64 -4.11
CA ALA A 337 -23.31 -8.67 -3.14
C ALA A 337 -23.51 -8.16 -1.71
N GLY A 338 -24.30 -8.91 -0.93
CA GLY A 338 -24.40 -8.71 0.51
C GLY A 338 -23.16 -9.21 1.25
N LEU A 339 -23.19 -9.12 2.58
CA LEU A 339 -22.09 -9.61 3.43
C LEU A 339 -21.83 -11.12 3.26
N VAL A 340 -22.89 -11.90 3.07
CA VAL A 340 -22.79 -13.36 2.90
C VAL A 340 -22.26 -13.69 1.51
N ASP A 341 -22.72 -12.99 0.48
CA ASP A 341 -22.34 -13.25 -0.91
C ASP A 341 -20.88 -12.90 -1.17
N SER A 342 -20.36 -11.86 -0.52
CA SER A 342 -18.94 -11.46 -0.60
C SER A 342 -18.03 -12.21 0.39
N ALA A 343 -18.59 -12.98 1.33
CA ALA A 343 -17.81 -13.69 2.36
C ALA A 343 -16.83 -14.69 1.75
N TRP A 344 -17.23 -15.43 0.70
CA TRP A 344 -16.36 -16.42 0.08
C TRP A 344 -15.18 -15.78 -0.64
N VAL A 345 -15.36 -14.59 -1.26
CA VAL A 345 -14.28 -13.83 -1.92
C VAL A 345 -13.26 -13.40 -0.87
N ASN A 346 -13.74 -12.87 0.26
CA ASN A 346 -12.88 -12.48 1.38
C ASN A 346 -12.13 -13.68 1.97
N ILE A 347 -12.82 -14.79 2.24
CA ILE A 347 -12.21 -16.01 2.79
C ILE A 347 -11.18 -16.60 1.82
N ALA A 348 -11.49 -16.65 0.53
CA ALA A 348 -10.58 -17.15 -0.51
C ALA A 348 -9.32 -16.28 -0.60
N GLY A 349 -9.49 -14.95 -0.67
CA GLY A 349 -8.36 -14.02 -0.73
C GLY A 349 -7.48 -14.08 0.52
N LEU A 350 -8.07 -14.06 1.71
CA LEU A 350 -7.35 -14.22 2.99
C LEU A 350 -6.66 -15.59 3.09
N GLY A 351 -7.32 -16.65 2.59
CA GLY A 351 -6.76 -17.99 2.51
C GLY A 351 -5.52 -18.04 1.63
N LEU A 352 -5.57 -17.45 0.43
CA LEU A 352 -4.43 -17.36 -0.48
C LEU A 352 -3.29 -16.54 0.13
N MET A 353 -3.58 -15.38 0.73
CA MET A 353 -2.59 -14.58 1.45
C MET A 353 -1.90 -15.38 2.56
N LEU A 354 -2.67 -16.16 3.33
CA LEU A 354 -2.12 -17.01 4.40
C LEU A 354 -1.25 -18.13 3.84
N LEU A 355 -1.70 -18.84 2.81
CA LEU A 355 -0.94 -19.93 2.18
C LEU A 355 0.38 -19.41 1.62
N THR A 356 0.37 -18.26 0.95
CA THR A 356 1.59 -17.61 0.47
C THR A 356 2.50 -17.21 1.62
N ALA A 357 1.96 -16.66 2.71
CA ALA A 357 2.75 -16.28 3.87
C ALA A 357 3.43 -17.49 4.52
N GLN A 358 2.70 -18.59 4.68
CA GLN A 358 3.24 -19.84 5.21
C GLN A 358 4.31 -20.44 4.29
N LEU A 359 4.08 -20.41 2.98
CA LEU A 359 5.05 -20.86 1.98
C LEU A 359 6.34 -20.03 2.06
N LEU A 360 6.24 -18.71 2.07
CA LEU A 360 7.41 -17.82 2.15
C LEU A 360 8.17 -17.98 3.47
N ASN A 361 7.46 -18.11 4.60
CA ASN A 361 8.09 -18.39 5.90
C ASN A 361 8.81 -19.75 5.88
N TRP A 362 8.21 -20.77 5.28
CA TRP A 362 8.85 -22.07 5.11
C TRP A 362 10.09 -21.98 4.21
N LEU A 363 10.03 -21.24 3.10
CA LEU A 363 11.18 -21.01 2.21
C LEU A 363 12.32 -20.26 2.91
N ASP A 364 12.02 -19.28 3.78
CA ASP A 364 13.00 -18.53 4.57
C ASP A 364 13.76 -19.42 5.57
N GLU A 365 13.13 -20.51 6.05
CA GLU A 365 13.80 -21.51 6.89
C GLU A 365 14.83 -22.36 6.11
N LYS A 366 14.89 -22.23 4.78
CA LYS A 366 15.77 -22.99 3.88
C LYS A 366 15.64 -24.50 4.15
N PRO A 367 14.47 -25.10 3.89
CA PRO A 367 14.15 -26.49 4.26
C PRO A 367 15.15 -27.48 3.66
N TRP A 368 15.70 -27.17 2.48
CA TRP A 368 16.77 -27.96 1.86
C TRP A 368 18.05 -28.04 2.70
N LYS A 369 18.37 -27.08 3.58
CA LYS A 369 19.52 -27.19 4.49
C LYS A 369 19.31 -28.26 5.57
N LYS A 370 18.07 -28.41 6.06
CA LYS A 370 17.69 -29.48 7.00
C LYS A 370 17.77 -30.85 6.32
N ILE A 371 17.38 -30.92 5.04
CA ILE A 371 17.49 -32.13 4.22
C ILE A 371 18.96 -32.48 3.96
N ILE A 372 19.82 -31.53 3.60
CA ILE A 372 21.26 -31.77 3.35
C ILE A 372 21.98 -32.27 4.62
N GLN A 373 21.63 -31.78 5.81
CA GLN A 373 22.21 -32.31 7.06
C GLN A 373 21.78 -33.75 7.34
N HIS A 374 20.54 -34.14 7.01
CA HIS A 374 20.08 -35.52 7.09
C HIS A 374 20.62 -36.41 5.96
N SER A 375 20.78 -35.87 4.75
CA SER A 375 21.18 -36.63 3.56
C SER A 375 22.69 -36.73 3.37
N VAL A 376 23.54 -35.88 3.97
CA VAL A 376 24.99 -36.14 4.04
C VAL A 376 25.29 -37.45 4.78
N HIS A 377 24.36 -37.96 5.60
CA HIS A 377 24.43 -39.32 6.17
C HIS A 377 23.92 -40.45 5.24
N GLN A 378 23.27 -40.14 4.11
CA GLN A 378 22.66 -41.13 3.19
C GLN A 378 23.05 -40.96 1.69
N ALA A 379 23.75 -39.88 1.30
CA ALA A 379 23.90 -39.43 -0.09
C ALA A 379 25.06 -40.06 -0.86
N ASN A 380 25.10 -41.39 -0.95
CA ASN A 380 25.88 -42.06 -2.00
C ASN A 380 25.01 -42.82 -3.03
N ALA A 381 23.67 -42.69 -3.02
CA ALA A 381 22.79 -43.58 -3.82
C ALA A 381 21.77 -42.93 -4.80
N ASP A 382 21.40 -41.64 -4.70
CA ASP A 382 20.18 -41.14 -5.39
C ASP A 382 20.35 -39.90 -6.31
N TRP A 383 21.57 -39.62 -6.77
CA TRP A 383 21.87 -38.54 -7.73
C TRP A 383 20.94 -38.46 -8.97
N PRO A 384 20.52 -39.56 -9.63
CA PRO A 384 19.73 -39.46 -10.86
C PRO A 384 18.31 -38.90 -10.67
N LYS A 385 17.67 -39.10 -9.50
CA LYS A 385 16.31 -38.59 -9.23
C LYS A 385 16.30 -37.08 -9.01
N GLN A 386 17.37 -36.54 -8.45
CA GLN A 386 17.52 -35.11 -8.16
C GLN A 386 17.73 -34.31 -9.46
N ALA A 387 18.44 -34.88 -10.43
CA ALA A 387 18.60 -34.29 -11.76
C ALA A 387 17.27 -34.18 -12.52
N MET A 388 16.39 -35.19 -12.43
CA MET A 388 15.07 -35.16 -13.06
C MET A 388 14.13 -34.11 -12.44
N LEU A 389 14.20 -33.91 -11.12
CA LEU A 389 13.41 -32.89 -10.44
C LEU A 389 13.86 -31.47 -10.82
N ALA A 390 15.18 -31.24 -10.88
CA ALA A 390 15.74 -29.97 -11.32
C ALA A 390 15.37 -29.65 -12.77
N PHE A 391 15.42 -30.65 -13.66
CA PHE A 391 14.98 -30.53 -15.05
C PHE A 391 13.48 -30.20 -15.15
N SER A 392 12.63 -30.83 -14.34
CA SER A 392 11.18 -30.57 -14.32
C SER A 392 10.85 -29.14 -13.87
N LEU A 393 11.55 -28.64 -12.84
CA LEU A 393 11.40 -27.25 -12.38
C LEU A 393 11.90 -26.24 -13.42
N LEU A 394 12.98 -26.58 -14.14
CA LEU A 394 13.47 -25.78 -15.26
C LEU A 394 12.45 -25.72 -16.40
N CYS A 395 11.85 -26.86 -16.79
CA CYS A 395 10.79 -26.91 -17.80
C CYS A 395 9.57 -26.08 -17.39
N LEU A 396 9.10 -26.18 -16.13
CA LEU A 396 8.01 -25.36 -15.59
C LEU A 396 8.28 -23.85 -15.67
N SER A 397 9.54 -23.43 -15.51
CA SER A 397 9.93 -22.01 -15.64
C SER A 397 10.03 -21.52 -17.08
N ILE A 398 10.22 -22.43 -18.05
CA ILE A 398 10.40 -22.11 -19.48
C ILE A 398 9.08 -22.21 -20.27
N ILE A 399 8.11 -23.01 -19.81
CA ILE A 399 6.80 -23.17 -20.49
C ILE A 399 6.09 -21.83 -20.81
N PRO A 400 6.08 -20.81 -19.92
CA PRO A 400 5.49 -19.50 -20.26
C PRO A 400 6.18 -18.78 -21.42
N LEU A 401 7.48 -19.00 -21.64
CA LEU A 401 8.24 -18.42 -22.76
C LEU A 401 7.89 -19.09 -24.11
N LEU A 402 7.42 -20.34 -24.10
CA LEU A 402 7.02 -21.05 -25.32
C LEU A 402 5.66 -20.56 -25.85
N PHE A 403 4.76 -20.10 -24.97
CA PHE A 403 3.48 -19.49 -25.37
C PHE A 403 3.63 -18.09 -25.98
N LEU A 404 4.76 -17.40 -25.76
CA LEU A 404 5.07 -16.12 -26.40
C LEU A 404 5.53 -16.27 -27.86
N GLN A 405 5.91 -17.48 -28.30
CA GLN A 405 6.35 -17.73 -29.68
C GLN A 405 5.23 -18.12 -30.64
N THR A 406 4.01 -18.35 -30.15
CA THR A 406 2.86 -18.74 -30.96
C THR A 406 1.92 -17.57 -31.21
N GLN A 407 2.43 -16.50 -31.83
CA GLN A 407 1.65 -15.56 -32.64
C GLN A 407 2.62 -14.68 -33.46
N SER A 408 3.17 -15.28 -34.51
CA SER A 408 3.71 -14.53 -35.63
C SER A 408 3.01 -15.04 -36.88
N ASP A 409 1.86 -14.46 -37.21
CA ASP A 409 1.35 -14.57 -38.58
C ASP A 409 2.37 -13.90 -39.50
N PRO A 410 2.87 -14.57 -40.54
CA PRO A 410 3.77 -13.93 -41.48
C PRO A 410 2.97 -12.88 -42.27
N LEU A 411 3.18 -11.61 -41.95
CA LEU A 411 2.75 -10.49 -42.77
C LEU A 411 3.29 -10.71 -44.19
N THR A 412 2.37 -11.04 -45.09
CA THR A 412 2.65 -11.15 -46.51
C THR A 412 2.91 -9.74 -47.01
N MET A 413 4.18 -9.44 -47.30
CA MET A 413 4.61 -8.21 -47.95
C MET A 413 4.01 -8.14 -49.36
N ALA A 414 2.82 -7.56 -49.49
CA ALA A 414 2.31 -7.06 -50.75
C ALA A 414 2.57 -5.55 -50.80
N ALA A 415 3.62 -5.19 -51.56
CA ALA A 415 3.94 -3.81 -51.88
C ALA A 415 2.76 -3.16 -52.61
N THR A 416 2.13 -2.16 -51.99
CA THR A 416 1.34 -1.15 -52.69
C THR A 416 1.90 0.21 -52.27
N ALA A 417 2.60 0.83 -53.22
CA ALA A 417 3.13 2.17 -53.08
C ALA A 417 1.97 3.18 -53.03
N ILE A 418 1.95 4.02 -52.00
CA ILE A 418 1.18 5.26 -51.96
C ILE A 418 2.19 6.38 -51.63
N PRO A 419 2.21 7.51 -52.36
CA PRO A 419 3.27 8.50 -52.24
C PRO A 419 3.12 9.33 -50.95
N GLU A 420 4.23 9.57 -50.25
CA GLU A 420 4.33 10.56 -49.18
C GLU A 420 4.01 11.97 -49.71
N PRO A 421 3.23 12.80 -48.98
CA PRO A 421 3.34 14.23 -49.08
C PRO A 421 4.38 14.77 -48.07
N ASP A 422 5.30 15.58 -48.59
CA ASP A 422 6.30 16.36 -47.85
C ASP A 422 5.74 17.03 -46.59
N LEU A 423 6.23 16.65 -45.41
CA LEU A 423 6.09 17.43 -44.18
C LEU A 423 7.17 18.51 -44.15
N ALA A 424 6.87 19.64 -44.78
CA ALA A 424 7.60 20.88 -44.55
C ALA A 424 7.33 21.40 -43.12
N ILE A 425 8.38 21.46 -42.30
CA ILE A 425 8.39 22.11 -41.00
C ILE A 425 8.03 23.59 -41.19
N THR A 426 6.94 24.06 -40.59
CA THR A 426 6.61 25.49 -40.50
C THR A 426 6.24 25.88 -39.06
N GLY A 427 7.08 26.77 -38.51
CA GLY A 427 6.78 27.92 -37.67
C GLY A 427 5.74 27.84 -36.56
N LEU A 428 6.24 27.98 -35.32
CA LEU A 428 5.58 28.71 -34.24
C LEU A 428 5.32 30.16 -34.68
N GLU A 429 4.07 30.59 -34.72
CA GLU A 429 3.62 31.96 -34.40
C GLU A 429 2.08 32.03 -34.34
N ASP A 430 1.59 32.77 -33.35
CA ASP A 430 0.21 33.18 -33.09
C ASP A 430 -0.86 32.13 -32.74
N LEU A 431 -1.25 32.13 -31.46
CA LEU A 431 -2.62 32.51 -31.06
C LEU A 431 -2.61 32.85 -29.55
N THR A 432 -2.76 34.15 -29.29
CA THR A 432 -3.05 34.73 -27.97
C THR A 432 -4.54 35.11 -27.90
N ALA A 433 -5.13 34.97 -26.70
CA ALA A 433 -6.47 35.40 -26.25
C ALA A 433 -7.68 34.70 -26.93
N ASP A 434 -8.74 34.25 -26.25
CA ASP A 434 -9.41 34.84 -25.08
C ASP A 434 -10.28 33.80 -24.33
N THR A 435 -10.34 34.00 -23.01
CA THR A 435 -11.34 33.59 -21.98
C THR A 435 -12.44 32.54 -22.24
N ALA A 436 -12.47 31.48 -21.41
CA ALA A 436 -13.61 31.12 -20.54
C ALA A 436 -13.22 29.98 -19.57
N THR A 437 -13.10 30.32 -18.29
CA THR A 437 -12.94 29.39 -17.16
C THR A 437 -14.20 28.55 -16.98
N GLN A 438 -14.10 27.23 -17.17
CA GLN A 438 -15.07 26.26 -16.65
C GLN A 438 -14.40 25.41 -15.57
N ASN A 439 -14.87 25.62 -14.33
CA ASN A 439 -14.58 24.83 -13.15
C ASN A 439 -15.22 23.44 -13.32
N THR A 440 -14.42 22.38 -13.35
CA THR A 440 -14.88 20.98 -13.28
C THR A 440 -14.58 20.39 -11.91
N GLU A 441 -15.21 20.97 -10.89
CA GLU A 441 -15.53 20.26 -9.65
C GLU A 441 -16.98 19.75 -9.77
N ALA A 442 -17.14 18.46 -10.07
CA ALA A 442 -18.30 17.61 -9.75
C ALA A 442 -18.38 16.45 -10.76
N VAL A 443 -17.81 15.29 -10.42
CA VAL A 443 -18.32 14.00 -10.92
C VAL A 443 -18.36 13.04 -9.75
N ALA A 444 -19.33 13.29 -8.86
CA ALA A 444 -19.93 12.26 -8.04
C ALA A 444 -21.20 11.82 -8.78
N PHE A 445 -21.24 10.57 -9.23
CA PHE A 445 -22.43 9.77 -9.54
C PHE A 445 -23.59 10.49 -10.25
N GLN A 446 -23.69 10.35 -11.58
CA GLN A 446 -24.94 10.56 -12.31
C GLN A 446 -25.59 9.19 -12.57
N PRO A 447 -26.84 8.94 -12.12
CA PRO A 447 -27.65 7.85 -12.64
C PRO A 447 -28.25 8.22 -14.01
N ASP A 448 -28.48 7.22 -14.85
CA ASP A 448 -29.05 7.37 -16.19
C ASP A 448 -30.43 8.05 -16.15
N GLU A 449 -30.56 9.21 -16.80
CA GLU A 449 -31.84 9.84 -17.11
C GLU A 449 -32.02 9.95 -18.63
N GLN A 450 -32.92 9.11 -19.15
CA GLN A 450 -34.03 9.49 -20.03
C GLN A 450 -34.97 8.27 -20.03
N GLN A 451 -36.26 8.38 -19.73
CA GLN A 451 -37.23 9.20 -20.45
C GLN A 451 -38.58 9.18 -19.69
N LEU A 452 -39.25 10.33 -19.53
CA LEU A 452 -40.71 10.41 -19.38
C LEU A 452 -41.17 11.85 -19.60
N ASP A 453 -41.72 12.12 -20.80
CA ASP A 453 -42.55 13.29 -21.07
C ASP A 453 -43.90 13.15 -20.38
N LEU A 454 -44.35 14.20 -19.68
CA LEU A 454 -45.75 14.36 -19.28
C LEU A 454 -46.25 15.75 -19.69
N PRO A 455 -47.46 15.86 -20.27
CA PRO A 455 -48.01 17.12 -20.73
C PRO A 455 -48.64 17.96 -19.61
N ASP A 456 -48.76 19.24 -19.92
CA ASP A 456 -49.19 20.35 -19.07
C ASP A 456 -50.57 20.22 -18.39
N THR A 457 -50.65 20.93 -17.24
CA THR A 457 -51.83 21.57 -16.62
C THR A 457 -52.90 20.69 -15.96
N LEU A 458 -52.99 20.76 -14.63
CA LEU A 458 -53.93 21.60 -13.85
C LEU A 458 -53.72 21.42 -12.34
#